data_AF-A0A2H0P0X3-F1
#
_entry.id   AF-A0A2H0P0X3-F1
#
_cell.length_a   1.000
_cell.length_b   1.000
_cell.length_c   1.000
_cell.angle_alpha   90.00
_cell.angle_beta   90.00
_cell.angle_gamma   90.00
#
_symmetry.space_group_name_H-M   'P 1'
#
loop_
_entity.id
_entity.type
_entity.pdbx_description
1 polymer ?
#
loop_
_entity_poly.entity_id
_entity_poly.type
_entity_poly.pdbx_seq_one_letter_code
_entity_poly.pdbx_strand_id
1 'polypeptide(L)'
;MRRWTCVWPPLWSACAVSERPPRSGACSPRVRVLVAPNAFKGSLSCVDAARAMARGVRAVFKSARVTSIPIADGGDGLIDALRVAMGGKIVSSFAHGPLGERRRASYLW
;
A
#
# COMPACT_ATOMS: atom_id res chain seq x y z
N MET A 1 -26.38 22.52 12.96
CA MET A 1 -25.70 21.97 11.77
C MET A 1 -24.22 21.84 12.06
N ARG A 2 -23.73 20.64 12.38
CA ARG A 2 -22.33 20.40 12.76
C ARG A 2 -21.49 20.19 11.50
N ARG A 3 -20.60 21.15 11.20
CA ARG A 3 -19.56 21.01 10.17
C ARG A 3 -18.52 20.02 10.67
N TRP A 4 -18.35 18.92 9.95
CA TRP A 4 -17.18 18.05 10.11
C TRP A 4 -15.99 18.72 9.41
N THR A 5 -15.29 19.61 10.11
CA THR A 5 -13.96 20.03 9.66
C THR A 5 -12.97 18.97 10.10
N CYS A 6 -12.52 18.14 9.15
CA CYS A 6 -11.33 17.33 9.35
C CYS A 6 -10.13 18.28 9.45
N VAL A 7 -9.79 18.70 10.66
CA VAL A 7 -8.52 19.35 10.95
C VAL A 7 -7.48 18.24 10.99
N TRP A 8 -6.80 18.00 9.87
CA TRP A 8 -5.52 17.30 9.88
C TRP A 8 -4.50 18.26 10.52
N PRO A 9 -3.91 17.94 11.68
CA PRO A 9 -2.75 18.67 12.14
C PRO A 9 -1.61 18.45 11.13
N PRO A 10 -0.73 19.45 10.89
CA PRO A 10 0.45 19.27 10.04
C PRO A 10 1.46 18.39 10.78
N LEU A 11 1.26 17.09 10.75
CA LEU A 11 2.21 16.09 11.27
C LEU A 11 3.39 15.86 10.30
N TRP A 12 3.91 16.92 9.68
CA TRP A 12 5.23 16.90 9.04
C TRP A 12 6.30 17.61 9.91
N SER A 13 5.92 18.28 11.00
CA SER A 13 6.86 19.13 11.76
C SER A 13 7.73 18.44 12.81
N ALA A 14 8.01 17.13 12.72
CA ALA A 14 8.96 16.50 13.64
C ALA A 14 9.77 15.36 13.01
N CYS A 15 10.51 15.68 11.95
CA CYS A 15 11.81 15.05 11.74
C CYS A 15 12.85 16.15 11.92
N ALA A 16 13.28 16.37 13.16
CA ALA A 16 14.51 17.10 13.41
C ALA A 16 15.65 16.26 12.82
N VAL A 17 15.98 16.50 11.56
CA VAL A 17 17.24 16.04 10.97
C VAL A 17 18.33 16.78 11.74
N SER A 18 18.97 16.08 12.66
CA SER A 18 20.20 16.53 13.31
C SER A 18 21.19 16.96 12.23
N GLU A 19 21.44 18.27 12.12
CA GLU A 19 22.48 18.84 11.26
C GLU A 19 23.85 18.51 11.86
N ARG A 20 24.37 17.31 11.56
CA ARG A 20 25.80 17.04 11.67
C ARG A 20 26.50 17.57 10.42
N PRO A 21 27.67 18.22 10.53
CA PRO A 21 28.40 18.68 9.37
C PRO A 21 28.75 17.49 8.45
N PRO A 22 28.78 17.69 7.12
CA PRO A 22 29.05 16.62 6.17
C PRO A 22 30.46 16.08 6.38
N ARG A 23 30.58 14.80 6.75
CA ARG A 23 31.84 14.07 6.65
C ARG A 23 32.24 14.03 5.18
N SER A 24 33.47 14.44 4.88
CA SER A 24 34.06 14.45 3.54
C SER A 24 33.85 13.09 2.84
N GLY A 25 33.07 13.10 1.76
CA GLY A 25 32.60 11.92 1.04
C GLY A 25 31.08 11.93 0.90
N ALA A 26 30.56 12.63 -0.10
CA ALA A 26 29.13 12.84 -0.31
C ALA A 26 28.34 11.53 -0.42
N CYS A 27 27.78 11.06 0.69
CA CYS A 27 26.74 10.04 0.70
C CYS A 27 25.40 10.76 0.76
N SER A 28 24.78 11.00 -0.40
CA SER A 28 23.39 11.46 -0.47
C SER A 28 22.55 10.58 0.46
N PRO A 29 21.78 11.13 1.42
CA PRO A 29 21.04 10.32 2.36
C PRO A 29 20.11 9.39 1.58
N ARG A 30 20.38 8.09 1.68
CA ARG A 30 19.60 7.07 0.96
C ARG A 30 18.24 6.97 1.62
N VAL A 31 17.27 7.71 1.08
CA VAL A 31 15.86 7.61 1.48
C VAL A 31 15.37 6.19 1.17
N ARG A 32 14.95 5.46 2.20
CA ARG A 32 14.33 4.14 2.07
C ARG A 32 12.89 4.24 2.56
N VAL A 33 11.94 3.83 1.72
CA VAL A 33 10.50 3.93 2.04
C VAL A 33 9.85 2.57 1.88
N LEU A 34 9.13 2.15 2.92
CA LEU A 34 8.19 1.04 2.85
C LEU A 34 6.80 1.62 2.57
N VAL A 35 6.17 1.15 1.50
CA VAL A 35 4.81 1.51 1.11
C VAL A 35 3.94 0.30 1.38
N ALA A 36 3.12 0.35 2.43
CA ALA A 36 2.25 -0.76 2.84
C ALA A 36 0.77 -0.35 2.96
N PRO A 37 0.11 0.05 1.86
CA PRO A 37 -1.28 0.50 1.91
C PRO A 37 -2.26 -0.67 1.87
N ASN A 38 -3.42 -0.46 2.49
CA ASN A 38 -4.64 -1.22 2.20
C ASN A 38 -5.36 -0.61 0.98
N ALA A 39 -6.37 -1.30 0.46
CA ALA A 39 -7.23 -0.82 -0.60
C ALA A 39 -8.01 0.44 -0.17
N PHE A 40 -8.18 1.38 -1.09
CA PHE A 40 -9.13 2.47 -0.96
C PHE A 40 -10.46 1.96 -1.48
N LYS A 41 -11.33 1.51 -0.56
CA LYS A 41 -12.59 0.81 -0.89
C LYS A 41 -13.41 1.59 -1.92
N GLY A 42 -13.78 0.90 -3.01
CA GLY A 42 -14.53 1.49 -4.12
C GLY A 42 -13.72 2.41 -5.05
N SER A 43 -12.40 2.52 -4.87
CA SER A 43 -11.54 3.39 -5.67
C SER A 43 -10.27 2.68 -6.17
N LEU A 44 -9.32 2.37 -5.30
CA LEU A 44 -8.03 1.77 -5.68
C LEU A 44 -7.81 0.44 -4.95
N SER A 45 -7.31 -0.55 -5.68
CA SER A 45 -6.76 -1.76 -5.07
C SER A 45 -5.55 -1.42 -4.18
N CYS A 46 -5.21 -2.29 -3.23
CA CYS A 46 -3.99 -2.13 -2.42
C CYS A 46 -2.73 -2.07 -3.30
N VAL A 47 -2.73 -2.81 -4.42
CA VAL A 47 -1.63 -2.82 -5.40
C VAL A 47 -1.51 -1.48 -6.12
N ASP A 48 -2.63 -0.92 -6.58
CA ASP A 48 -2.63 0.35 -7.31
C ASP A 48 -2.36 1.54 -6.40
N ALA A 49 -2.85 1.50 -5.16
CA ALA A 49 -2.47 2.43 -4.11
C ALA A 49 -0.95 2.39 -3.88
N ALA A 50 -0.36 1.20 -3.74
CA ALA A 50 1.07 1.04 -3.54
C ALA A 50 1.89 1.59 -4.72
N ARG A 51 1.43 1.34 -5.95
CA ARG A 51 2.05 1.90 -7.17
C ARG A 51 1.96 3.42 -7.20
N ALA A 52 0.80 4.00 -6.88
CA ALA A 52 0.61 5.45 -6.87
C ALA A 52 1.50 6.14 -5.83
N MET A 53 1.55 5.61 -4.60
CA MET A 53 2.42 6.11 -3.54
C MET A 53 3.91 6.00 -3.94
N ALA A 54 4.32 4.87 -4.50
CA ALA A 54 5.69 4.69 -4.95
C ALA A 54 6.09 5.66 -6.09
N ARG A 55 5.15 6.00 -6.99
CA ARG A 55 5.37 7.07 -7.99
C ARG A 55 5.54 8.43 -7.33
N GLY A 56 4.68 8.78 -6.37
CA GLY A 56 4.78 10.04 -5.63
C GLY A 56 6.11 10.19 -4.89
N VAL A 57 6.55 9.15 -4.19
CA VAL A 57 7.86 9.15 -3.50
C VAL A 57 9.00 9.39 -4.47
N ARG A 58 9.04 8.69 -5.61
CA ARG A 58 10.09 8.87 -6.62
C ARG A 58 10.00 10.19 -7.38
N ALA A 59 8.85 10.86 -7.36
CA ALA A 59 8.72 12.19 -7.95
C ALA A 59 9.54 13.22 -7.17
N VAL A 60 9.55 13.13 -5.84
CA VAL A 60 10.28 14.02 -4.92
C VAL A 60 11.71 13.53 -4.67
N PHE A 61 11.87 12.25 -4.33
CA PHE A 61 13.15 11.64 -4.00
C PHE A 61 13.59 10.67 -5.10
N LYS A 62 14.30 11.18 -6.12
CA LYS A 62 14.68 10.43 -7.32
C LYS A 62 15.49 9.16 -7.04
N SER A 63 16.34 9.19 -6.02
CA SER A 63 17.19 8.07 -5.59
C SER A 63 16.57 7.20 -4.49
N ALA A 64 15.29 7.42 -4.14
CA ALA A 64 14.66 6.68 -3.05
C ALA A 64 14.51 5.19 -3.40
N ARG A 65 14.90 4.34 -2.45
CA ARG A 65 14.62 2.90 -2.51
C ARG A 65 13.25 2.64 -1.92
N VAL A 66 12.26 2.42 -2.79
CA VAL A 66 10.88 2.12 -2.40
C VAL A 66 10.63 0.62 -2.45
N THR A 67 10.15 0.06 -1.34
CA THR A 67 9.64 -1.33 -1.25
C THR A 67 8.13 -1.26 -1.07
N SER A 68 7.38 -1.93 -1.92
CA SER A 68 5.91 -1.94 -1.87
C SER A 68 5.41 -3.28 -1.38
N ILE A 69 4.63 -3.27 -0.29
CA ILE A 69 4.03 -4.45 0.33
C ILE A 69 2.53 -4.14 0.52
N PRO A 70 1.69 -4.35 -0.50
CA PRO A 70 0.25 -4.20 -0.35
C PRO A 70 -0.25 -5.09 0.79
N ILE A 71 -1.11 -4.56 1.66
CA ILE A 71 -1.68 -5.28 2.80
C ILE A 71 -3.21 -5.34 2.67
N ALA A 72 -3.81 -6.25 3.44
CA ALA A 72 -5.25 -6.37 3.62
C ALA A 72 -5.55 -6.87 5.03
N ASP A 73 -6.75 -6.61 5.53
CA ASP A 73 -7.24 -6.93 6.88
C ASP A 73 -8.13 -8.18 6.93
N GLY A 74 -8.31 -8.86 5.80
CA GLY A 74 -9.22 -9.98 5.64
C GLY A 74 -10.43 -9.68 4.75
N GLY A 75 -10.65 -8.40 4.42
CA GLY A 75 -11.70 -7.97 3.50
C GLY A 75 -11.32 -7.98 2.02
N ASP A 76 -11.95 -7.07 1.27
CA ASP A 76 -11.73 -6.89 -0.16
C ASP A 76 -10.24 -6.60 -0.45
N GLY A 77 -9.68 -7.28 -1.44
CA GLY A 77 -8.27 -7.13 -1.83
C GLY A 77 -7.29 -8.04 -1.08
N LEU A 78 -7.75 -8.91 -0.17
CA LEU A 78 -6.88 -9.92 0.46
C LEU A 78 -6.24 -10.85 -0.55
N ILE A 79 -7.01 -11.38 -1.51
CA ILE A 79 -6.48 -12.27 -2.56
C ILE A 79 -5.38 -11.57 -3.36
N ASP A 80 -5.55 -10.29 -3.69
CA ASP A 80 -4.55 -9.52 -4.44
C ASP A 80 -3.28 -9.28 -3.61
N ALA A 81 -3.43 -8.91 -2.33
CA ALA A 81 -2.32 -8.71 -1.41
C ALA A 81 -1.51 -10.01 -1.22
N LEU A 82 -2.20 -11.13 -0.96
CA LEU A 82 -1.58 -12.44 -0.80
C LEU A 82 -0.90 -12.91 -2.09
N ARG A 83 -1.54 -12.71 -3.25
CA ARG A 83 -0.96 -13.07 -4.54
C ARG A 83 0.33 -12.30 -4.82
N VAL A 84 0.40 -11.02 -4.47
CA VAL A 84 1.63 -10.24 -4.62
C VAL A 84 2.72 -10.70 -3.65
N ALA A 85 2.35 -11.05 -2.41
CA ALA A 85 3.31 -11.43 -1.37
C ALA A 85 3.86 -12.87 -1.54
N MET A 86 2.99 -13.83 -1.87
CA MET A 86 3.31 -15.26 -1.88
C MET A 86 3.31 -15.87 -3.28
N GLY A 87 2.82 -15.15 -4.29
CA GLY A 87 2.52 -15.73 -5.59
C GLY A 87 1.22 -16.55 -5.57
N GLY A 88 1.17 -17.58 -6.41
CA GLY A 88 0.00 -18.46 -6.52
C GLY A 88 -0.93 -18.13 -7.69
N LYS A 89 -1.88 -19.03 -7.91
CA LYS A 89 -2.83 -18.97 -9.01
C LYS A 89 -4.22 -18.73 -8.45
N ILE A 90 -4.94 -17.78 -9.05
CA ILE A 90 -6.37 -17.63 -8.78
C ILE A 90 -7.08 -18.76 -9.54
N VAL A 91 -7.70 -19.67 -8.79
CA VAL A 91 -8.46 -20.79 -9.34
C VAL A 91 -9.94 -20.47 -9.24
N SER A 92 -10.65 -20.54 -10.37
CA SER A 92 -12.10 -20.42 -10.39
C SER A 92 -12.76 -21.80 -10.33
N SER A 93 -13.75 -21.96 -9.45
CA SER A 93 -14.53 -23.19 -9.33
C SER A 93 -16.00 -22.88 -9.04
N PHE A 94 -16.88 -23.85 -9.27
CA PHE A 94 -18.26 -23.75 -8.81
C PHE A 94 -18.36 -24.21 -7.36
N ALA A 95 -19.08 -23.42 -6.55
CA ALA A 95 -19.43 -23.73 -5.17
C ALA A 95 -20.90 -23.41 -4.93
N HIS A 96 -21.49 -23.98 -3.88
CA HIS A 96 -22.83 -23.59 -3.45
C HIS A 96 -22.77 -22.24 -2.72
N GLY A 97 -23.64 -21.32 -3.11
CA GLY A 97 -23.86 -20.06 -2.43
C GLY A 97 -24.56 -20.27 -1.08
N PRO A 98 -24.74 -19.20 -0.30
CA PRO A 98 -25.37 -19.27 1.01
C PRO A 98 -26.83 -19.74 0.97
N LEU A 99 -27.50 -19.66 -0.19
CA LEU A 99 -28.87 -20.15 -0.40
C LEU A 99 -28.89 -21.47 -1.20
N GLY A 100 -27.75 -22.15 -1.33
CA GLY A 100 -27.63 -23.47 -1.97
C GLY A 100 -27.51 -23.42 -3.50
N GLU A 101 -27.61 -22.25 -4.13
CA GLU A 101 -27.51 -22.12 -5.57
C GLU A 101 -26.06 -22.25 -6.05
N ARG A 102 -25.84 -22.79 -7.24
CA ARG A 102 -24.48 -22.96 -7.77
C ARG A 102 -23.91 -21.61 -8.25
N ARG A 103 -22.82 -21.14 -7.66
CA ARG A 103 -22.12 -19.88 -7.98
C ARG A 103 -20.68 -20.13 -8.39
N ARG A 104 -20.16 -19.29 -9.28
CA ARG A 104 -18.72 -19.25 -9.57
C ARG A 104 -18.03 -18.52 -8.42
N ALA A 105 -17.06 -19.17 -7.80
CA ALA A 105 -16.20 -18.62 -6.76
C ALA A 105 -14.74 -18.69 -7.22
N SER A 106 -13.86 -17.96 -6.53
CA SER A 106 -12.42 -18.03 -6.77
C SER A 106 -11.65 -18.06 -5.45
N TYR A 107 -10.52 -18.76 -5.44
CA TYR A 107 -9.59 -18.83 -4.31
C TYR A 107 -8.15 -18.76 -4.82
N LEU A 108 -7.21 -18.48 -3.93
CA LEU A 108 -5.78 -18.48 -4.22
C LEU A 108 -5.19 -19.84 -3.86
N TRP A 109 -4.47 -20.46 -4.80
CA TRP A 109 -3.71 -21.72 -4.63
C TRP A 109 -2.22 -21.47 -4.78
#